data_AF-A0A8B8CMQ8-F1
#
_entry.id   AF-A0A8B8CMQ8-F1
#
_cell.length_a   1.000
_cell.length_b   1.000
_cell.length_c   1.000
_cell.angle_alpha   90.00
_cell.angle_beta   90.00
_cell.angle_gamma   90.00
#
_symmetry.space_group_name_H-M   'P 1'
#
loop_
_entity.id
_entity.type
_entity.pdbx_description
1 polymer ?
#
loop_
_entity_poly.entity_id
_entity_poly.type
_entity_poly.pdbx_seq_one_letter_code
_entity_poly.pdbx_strand_id
1 'polypeptide(L)'
;MVTGRPLEIEDVSQCIEGDTNFVMVDRLNLLTTARDEIESLTNLRPTLEIQFYNEGAVDYGGPRKDFFRLTLIEINQKNFDNGLRDLLADDYLFVGRLFALSILQNGPLPAFLEPEIVQQLFDNETVTSSSCIKNIQIGMDALGLYTICKLLPSLVFLFQSKKPALTLRSLIHLLQPRFIVEGSNTSTFEKSVYSAFLRYLRKVSSGNRHPVTLERVLLFATSTTEEPVLGFKNHPYIEFYEVDTSFLPTANTCVCALRLPRPS
;
A
#
# COMPACT_ATOMS: atom_id res chain seq x y z
N MET A 1 -16.92 5.13 8.80
CA MET A 1 -15.50 5.50 8.68
C MET A 1 -14.87 4.41 7.81
N VAL A 2 -15.25 4.33 6.53
CA VAL A 2 -15.36 3.09 5.72
C VAL A 2 -16.58 2.23 6.07
N THR A 3 -17.22 1.66 5.05
CA THR A 3 -18.40 0.78 5.09
C THR A 3 -18.30 -0.29 3.98
N GLY A 4 -19.19 -1.27 3.98
CA GLY A 4 -19.27 -2.27 2.91
C GLY A 4 -18.30 -3.43 3.10
N ARG A 5 -17.78 -3.97 1.99
CA ARG A 5 -16.91 -5.16 1.98
C ARG A 5 -15.68 -4.98 2.90
N PRO A 6 -15.28 -5.98 3.70
CA PRO A 6 -14.05 -5.90 4.50
C PRO A 6 -12.84 -5.53 3.64
N LEU A 7 -11.94 -4.70 4.21
CA LEU A 7 -10.77 -4.18 3.50
C LEU A 7 -9.78 -5.27 3.05
N GLU A 8 -9.70 -6.37 3.79
CA GLU A 8 -8.73 -7.45 3.57
C GLU A 8 -9.37 -8.81 3.90
N ILE A 9 -9.06 -9.81 3.07
CA ILE A 9 -9.38 -11.23 3.31
C ILE A 9 -8.35 -11.89 4.22
N GLU A 10 -8.74 -12.94 4.93
CA GLU A 10 -7.82 -13.83 5.67
C GLU A 10 -7.53 -15.11 4.89
N ASP A 11 -8.51 -15.56 4.11
CA ASP A 11 -8.44 -16.79 3.34
C ASP A 11 -8.93 -16.53 1.90
N VAL A 12 -8.12 -16.92 0.92
CA VAL A 12 -8.40 -16.81 -0.51
C VAL A 12 -9.56 -17.69 -0.97
N SER A 13 -9.93 -18.70 -0.18
CA SER A 13 -11.08 -19.57 -0.45
C SER A 13 -12.41 -18.92 -0.11
N GLN A 14 -12.41 -17.83 0.68
CA GLN A 14 -13.62 -17.15 1.12
C GLN A 14 -14.01 -16.04 0.15
N CYS A 15 -15.26 -16.09 -0.31
CA CYS A 15 -15.87 -14.96 -0.99
C CYS A 15 -16.38 -13.98 0.06
N ILE A 16 -15.77 -12.80 0.16
CA ILE A 16 -16.25 -11.76 1.06
C ILE A 16 -17.29 -10.89 0.35
N GLU A 17 -18.48 -10.84 0.93
CA GLU A 17 -19.61 -10.03 0.45
C GLU A 17 -19.57 -8.59 1.01
N GLY A 18 -20.34 -7.72 0.39
CA GLY A 18 -20.55 -6.34 0.82
C GLY A 18 -20.39 -5.34 -0.32
N ASP A 19 -21.07 -4.20 -0.19
CA ASP A 19 -21.04 -3.15 -1.21
C ASP A 19 -19.64 -2.55 -1.36
N THR A 20 -19.26 -2.27 -2.59
CA THR A 20 -18.00 -1.63 -2.97
C THR A 20 -18.24 -0.47 -3.92
N ASN A 21 -17.28 0.46 -3.96
CA ASN A 21 -17.14 1.40 -5.07
C ASN A 21 -16.16 0.79 -6.07
N PHE A 22 -16.68 0.28 -7.17
CA PHE A 22 -15.84 -0.21 -8.27
C PHE A 22 -15.18 0.96 -8.98
N VAL A 23 -13.85 0.90 -9.15
CA VAL A 23 -13.03 1.97 -9.75
C VAL A 23 -12.11 1.35 -10.79
N MET A 24 -12.24 1.79 -12.04
CA MET A 24 -11.50 1.25 -13.17
C MET A 24 -10.40 2.20 -13.63
N VAL A 25 -9.13 1.79 -13.59
CA VAL A 25 -8.00 2.70 -13.79
C VAL A 25 -6.95 2.19 -14.77
N ASP A 26 -6.32 3.13 -15.48
CA ASP A 26 -5.21 2.88 -16.39
C ASP A 26 -3.88 3.09 -15.69
N ARG A 27 -2.95 2.12 -15.73
CA ARG A 27 -1.60 2.32 -15.19
C ARG A 27 -0.82 3.41 -15.93
N LEU A 28 -1.11 3.65 -17.20
CA LEU A 28 -0.40 4.64 -18.01
C LEU A 28 -0.93 6.06 -17.82
N ASN A 29 -2.12 6.21 -17.24
CA ASN A 29 -2.78 7.49 -16.99
C ASN A 29 -3.51 7.47 -15.64
N LEU A 30 -2.80 7.00 -14.61
CA LEU A 30 -3.38 6.58 -13.35
C LEU A 30 -4.05 7.74 -12.62
N LEU A 31 -3.34 8.86 -12.39
CA LEU A 31 -3.91 9.97 -11.64
C LEU A 31 -5.13 10.59 -12.33
N THR A 32 -5.15 10.62 -13.67
CA THR A 32 -6.29 11.15 -14.44
C THR A 32 -7.50 10.23 -14.34
N THR A 33 -7.34 8.94 -14.66
CA THR A 33 -8.45 7.97 -14.59
C THR A 33 -8.96 7.79 -13.17
N ALA A 34 -8.06 7.79 -12.17
CA ALA A 34 -8.42 7.78 -10.76
C ALA A 34 -9.31 8.97 -10.39
N ARG A 35 -9.02 10.16 -10.94
CA ARG A 35 -9.81 11.36 -10.70
C ARG A 35 -11.20 11.25 -11.31
N ASP A 36 -11.28 10.90 -12.58
CA ASP A 36 -12.55 10.76 -13.30
C ASP A 36 -13.49 9.77 -12.58
N GLU A 37 -12.97 8.61 -12.17
CA GLU A 37 -13.73 7.58 -11.46
C GLU A 37 -14.16 8.05 -10.06
N ILE A 38 -13.22 8.53 -9.23
CA ILE A 38 -13.51 8.87 -7.83
C ILE A 38 -14.41 10.10 -7.71
N GLU A 39 -14.27 11.09 -8.59
CA GLU A 39 -15.13 12.28 -8.57
C GLU A 39 -16.55 11.98 -9.06
N SER A 40 -16.75 10.90 -9.81
CA SER A 40 -18.09 10.43 -10.20
C SER A 40 -18.85 9.74 -9.06
N LEU A 41 -18.16 9.34 -7.98
CA LEU A 41 -18.78 8.63 -6.86
C LEU A 41 -19.62 9.59 -5.99
N THR A 42 -20.86 9.19 -5.69
CA THR A 42 -21.74 9.96 -4.79
C THR A 42 -21.42 9.77 -3.31
N ASN A 43 -20.82 8.63 -2.96
CA ASN A 43 -20.46 8.26 -1.59
C ASN A 43 -19.09 7.59 -1.58
N LEU A 44 -18.13 8.18 -0.87
CA LEU A 44 -16.75 7.68 -0.77
C LEU A 44 -16.53 6.65 0.34
N ARG A 45 -17.56 6.36 1.15
CA ARG A 45 -17.44 5.48 2.33
C ARG A 45 -17.33 3.99 2.00
N PRO A 46 -18.01 3.43 0.98
CA PRO A 46 -17.81 2.05 0.61
C PRO A 46 -16.34 1.75 0.28
N THR A 47 -15.91 0.54 0.60
CA THR A 47 -14.59 0.02 0.23
C THR A 47 -14.37 0.16 -1.27
N LEU A 48 -13.22 0.70 -1.67
CA LEU A 48 -12.84 0.74 -3.08
C LEU A 48 -12.48 -0.66 -3.55
N GLU A 49 -12.95 -0.98 -4.75
CA GLU A 49 -12.61 -2.19 -5.49
C GLU A 49 -11.94 -1.76 -6.79
N ILE A 50 -10.62 -1.94 -6.86
CA ILE A 50 -9.80 -1.45 -7.96
C ILE A 50 -9.64 -2.52 -9.04
N GLN A 51 -9.92 -2.13 -10.28
CA GLN A 51 -9.62 -2.92 -11.46
C GLN A 51 -8.69 -2.14 -12.39
N PHE A 52 -7.46 -2.63 -12.56
CA PHE A 52 -6.56 -2.09 -13.58
C PHE A 52 -6.97 -2.58 -14.97
N TYR A 53 -6.88 -1.72 -15.98
CA TYR A 53 -7.23 -2.08 -17.36
C TYR A 53 -6.45 -3.32 -17.83
N ASN A 54 -7.17 -4.28 -18.42
CA ASN A 54 -6.63 -5.54 -18.95
C ASN A 54 -5.94 -6.45 -17.92
N GLU A 55 -6.15 -6.26 -16.61
CA GLU A 55 -5.63 -7.16 -15.58
C GLU A 55 -6.73 -8.11 -15.08
N GLY A 56 -6.42 -9.39 -14.86
CA GLY A 56 -7.40 -10.38 -14.38
C GLY A 56 -7.49 -10.51 -12.87
N ALA A 57 -6.88 -9.59 -12.11
CA ALA A 57 -6.80 -9.68 -10.65
C ALA A 57 -8.08 -9.19 -9.97
N VAL A 58 -8.63 -9.99 -9.04
CA VAL A 58 -9.75 -9.58 -8.19
C VAL A 58 -9.23 -8.86 -6.96
N ASP A 59 -9.83 -7.72 -6.63
CA ASP A 59 -9.33 -6.86 -5.56
C ASP A 59 -9.89 -7.21 -4.18
N TYR A 60 -9.12 -8.01 -3.44
CA TYR A 60 -9.35 -8.25 -2.01
C TYR A 60 -8.38 -7.46 -1.11
N GLY A 61 -7.82 -6.37 -1.64
CA GLY A 61 -6.92 -5.45 -0.95
C GLY A 61 -5.56 -5.28 -1.63
N GLY A 62 -5.10 -6.28 -2.41
CA GLY A 62 -3.83 -6.22 -3.13
C GLY A 62 -3.78 -5.11 -4.19
N PRO A 63 -4.68 -5.15 -5.21
CA PRO A 63 -4.84 -4.07 -6.18
C PRO A 63 -5.14 -2.71 -5.54
N ARG A 64 -6.01 -2.63 -4.51
CA ARG A 64 -6.29 -1.37 -3.79
C ARG A 64 -5.04 -0.74 -3.17
N LYS A 65 -4.22 -1.54 -2.49
CA LYS A 65 -2.96 -1.05 -1.89
C LYS A 65 -2.00 -0.55 -2.95
N ASP A 66 -1.88 -1.27 -4.07
CA ASP A 66 -1.00 -0.87 -5.17
C ASP A 66 -1.49 0.41 -5.85
N PHE A 67 -2.80 0.55 -6.03
CA PHE A 67 -3.45 1.78 -6.50
C PHE A 67 -3.06 2.97 -5.63
N PHE A 68 -3.33 2.93 -4.33
CA PHE A 68 -3.01 4.04 -3.44
C PHE A 68 -1.52 4.37 -3.45
N ARG A 69 -0.65 3.35 -3.44
CA ARG A 69 0.80 3.55 -3.51
C ARG A 69 1.21 4.29 -4.79
N LEU A 70 0.74 3.85 -5.94
CA LEU A 70 1.08 4.44 -7.23
C LEU A 70 0.50 5.86 -7.38
N THR A 71 -0.77 6.06 -7.00
CA THR A 71 -1.40 7.38 -7.05
C THR A 71 -0.71 8.38 -6.12
N LEU A 72 -0.28 7.95 -4.92
CA LEU A 72 0.49 8.83 -4.02
C LEU A 72 1.86 9.20 -4.59
N ILE A 73 2.52 8.31 -5.34
CA ILE A 73 3.78 8.62 -6.04
C ILE A 73 3.54 9.69 -7.11
N GLU A 74 2.50 9.55 -7.94
CA GLU A 74 2.15 10.54 -8.97
C GLU A 74 1.72 11.87 -8.36
N ILE A 75 0.94 11.86 -7.27
CA ILE A 75 0.58 13.06 -6.51
C ILE A 75 1.83 13.76 -5.97
N ASN A 76 2.78 13.04 -5.40
CA ASN A 76 4.02 13.64 -4.92
C ASN A 76 4.73 14.39 -6.07
N GLN A 77 4.94 13.71 -7.19
CA GLN A 77 5.62 14.27 -8.36
C GLN A 77 4.87 15.47 -8.97
N LYS A 78 3.55 15.39 -9.06
CA LYS A 78 2.72 16.44 -9.67
C LYS A 78 2.49 17.63 -8.75
N ASN A 79 2.30 17.41 -7.45
CA ASN A 79 1.77 18.41 -6.52
C ASN A 79 2.74 18.79 -5.39
N PHE A 80 3.79 18.03 -5.11
CA PHE A 80 4.66 18.30 -3.95
C PHE A 80 6.15 18.36 -4.29
N ASP A 81 6.56 17.95 -5.49
CA ASP A 81 7.92 18.18 -5.98
C ASP A 81 8.24 19.69 -5.95
N ASN A 82 9.14 20.06 -5.05
CA ASN A 82 9.55 21.42 -4.70
C ASN A 82 8.51 22.27 -3.94
N GLY A 83 7.63 21.62 -3.17
CA GLY A 83 6.62 22.27 -2.34
C GLY A 83 5.27 22.43 -3.02
N LEU A 84 4.36 23.17 -2.37
CA LEU A 84 3.00 23.39 -2.86
C LEU A 84 3.00 24.22 -4.15
N ARG A 85 2.10 23.89 -5.07
CA ARG A 85 1.94 24.53 -6.36
C ARG A 85 0.65 25.34 -6.40
N ASP A 86 0.73 26.61 -6.02
CA ASP A 86 -0.44 27.49 -5.88
C ASP A 86 -1.30 27.62 -7.14
N LEU A 87 -0.69 27.55 -8.33
CA LEU A 87 -1.42 27.57 -9.62
C LEU A 87 -2.27 26.31 -9.85
N LEU A 88 -2.02 25.24 -9.09
CA LEU A 88 -2.77 23.99 -9.10
C LEU A 88 -3.63 23.84 -7.84
N ALA A 89 -3.96 24.92 -7.14
CA ALA A 89 -4.69 24.87 -5.87
C ALA A 89 -5.94 23.98 -5.94
N ASP A 90 -6.70 24.02 -7.04
CA ASP A 90 -7.93 23.24 -7.22
C ASP A 90 -7.67 21.72 -7.27
N ASP A 91 -6.50 21.28 -7.77
CA ASP A 91 -6.13 19.86 -7.78
C ASP A 91 -6.05 19.28 -6.36
N TYR A 92 -5.73 20.12 -5.37
CA TYR A 92 -5.52 19.66 -4.00
C TYR A 92 -6.79 19.22 -3.28
N LEU A 93 -7.97 19.58 -3.79
CA LEU A 93 -9.23 19.04 -3.27
C LEU A 93 -9.28 17.54 -3.49
N PHE A 94 -8.94 17.10 -4.70
CA PHE A 94 -8.83 15.69 -5.05
C PHE A 94 -7.70 15.00 -4.27
N VAL A 95 -6.54 15.65 -4.14
CA VAL A 95 -5.42 15.14 -3.33
C VAL A 95 -5.86 14.85 -1.89
N GLY A 96 -6.57 15.78 -1.25
CA GLY A 96 -7.08 15.58 0.11
C GLY A 96 -8.04 14.39 0.22
N ARG A 97 -8.90 14.19 -0.77
CA ARG A 97 -9.79 13.01 -0.83
C ARG A 97 -9.00 11.72 -0.93
N LEU A 98 -7.96 11.69 -1.77
CA LEU A 98 -7.09 10.53 -1.94
C LEU A 98 -6.28 10.21 -0.68
N PHE A 99 -5.81 11.23 0.04
CA PHE A 99 -5.17 11.02 1.35
C PHE A 99 -6.13 10.35 2.32
N ALA A 100 -7.36 10.83 2.41
CA ALA A 100 -8.36 10.24 3.29
C ALA A 100 -8.76 8.81 2.88
N LEU A 101 -8.97 8.56 1.58
CA LEU A 101 -9.25 7.22 1.07
C LEU A 101 -8.10 6.25 1.37
N SER A 102 -6.85 6.64 1.08
CA SER A 102 -5.68 5.81 1.35
C SER A 102 -5.58 5.46 2.83
N ILE A 103 -5.59 6.47 3.72
CA ILE A 103 -5.39 6.26 5.15
C ILE A 103 -6.52 5.43 5.75
N LEU A 104 -7.78 5.70 5.41
CA LEU A 104 -8.93 5.01 5.97
C LEU A 104 -9.10 3.58 5.42
N GLN A 105 -8.62 3.31 4.20
CA GLN A 105 -8.76 2.00 3.54
C GLN A 105 -7.46 1.17 3.53
N ASN A 106 -6.61 1.39 4.53
CA ASN A 106 -5.34 0.67 4.78
C ASN A 106 -4.31 0.77 3.63
N GLY A 107 -4.32 1.89 2.92
CA GLY A 107 -3.27 2.31 2.01
C GLY A 107 -2.13 3.05 2.72
N PRO A 108 -1.04 3.38 1.98
CA PRO A 108 0.10 4.11 2.53
C PRO A 108 -0.27 5.53 3.00
N LEU A 109 0.47 6.01 4.00
CA LEU A 109 0.46 7.41 4.42
C LEU A 109 1.18 8.28 3.38
N PRO A 110 0.80 9.56 3.20
CA PRO A 110 1.54 10.51 2.37
C PRO A 110 2.83 10.97 3.08
N ALA A 111 3.78 10.05 3.27
CA ALA A 111 5.01 10.27 4.04
C ALA A 111 6.02 11.21 3.35
N PHE A 112 5.71 11.69 2.15
CA PHE A 112 6.49 12.68 1.41
C PHE A 112 6.16 14.13 1.81
N LEU A 113 5.16 14.35 2.67
CA LEU A 113 4.82 15.70 3.13
C LEU A 113 5.92 16.24 4.05
N GLU A 114 6.46 17.40 3.70
CA GLU A 114 7.44 18.09 4.53
C GLU A 114 6.82 18.56 5.86
N PRO A 115 7.60 18.63 6.96
CA PRO A 115 7.10 19.01 8.29
C PRO A 115 6.32 20.33 8.30
N GLU A 116 6.75 21.32 7.50
CA GLU A 116 6.10 22.63 7.39
C GLU A 116 4.71 22.52 6.74
N ILE A 117 4.53 21.62 5.77
CA ILE A 117 3.23 21.37 5.14
C ILE A 117 2.32 20.65 6.13
N VAL A 118 2.84 19.65 6.85
CA VAL A 118 2.07 18.95 7.88
C VAL A 118 1.65 19.90 8.99
N GLN A 119 2.53 20.81 9.42
CA GLN A 119 2.20 21.85 10.38
C GLN A 119 1.07 22.74 9.86
N GLN A 120 1.18 23.27 8.64
CA GLN A 120 0.12 24.10 8.04
C GLN A 120 -1.22 23.37 7.87
N LEU A 121 -1.19 22.06 7.61
CA LEU A 121 -2.40 21.25 7.49
C LEU A 121 -3.17 21.17 8.80
N PHE A 122 -2.48 21.05 9.93
CA PHE A 122 -3.10 20.74 11.23
C PHE A 122 -2.92 21.82 12.31
N ASP A 123 -2.33 22.96 11.97
CA ASP A 123 -2.27 24.12 12.86
C ASP A 123 -3.69 24.63 13.11
N ASN A 124 -4.11 24.55 14.37
CA ASN A 124 -5.44 24.97 14.82
C ASN A 124 -5.50 26.44 15.25
N GLU A 125 -4.34 27.10 15.38
CA GLU A 125 -4.26 28.47 15.91
C GLU A 125 -4.25 29.52 14.79
N THR A 126 -3.79 29.15 13.59
CA THR A 126 -3.71 30.07 12.45
C THR A 126 -4.62 29.67 11.30
N VAL A 127 -5.40 30.63 10.80
CA VAL A 127 -6.13 30.44 9.54
C VAL A 127 -5.11 30.52 8.41
N THR A 128 -4.83 29.39 7.77
CA THR A 128 -3.93 29.35 6.62
C THR A 128 -4.43 30.25 5.48
N SER A 129 -3.52 30.99 4.84
CA SER A 129 -3.82 31.75 3.63
C SER A 129 -3.69 30.91 2.35
N SER A 130 -3.05 29.74 2.43
CA SER A 130 -2.82 28.87 1.27
C SER A 130 -4.10 28.19 0.80
N SER A 131 -4.50 28.47 -0.43
CA SER A 131 -5.62 27.76 -1.08
C SER A 131 -5.35 26.27 -1.24
N CYS A 132 -4.10 25.88 -1.49
CA CYS A 132 -3.69 24.48 -1.57
C CYS A 132 -4.01 23.75 -0.25
N ILE A 133 -3.54 24.29 0.89
CA ILE A 133 -3.78 23.70 2.20
C ILE A 133 -5.28 23.59 2.51
N LYS A 134 -6.06 24.65 2.24
CA LYS A 134 -7.52 24.63 2.44
C LYS A 134 -8.18 23.52 1.63
N ASN A 135 -7.79 23.37 0.37
CA ASN A 135 -8.36 22.34 -0.50
C ASN A 135 -7.97 20.93 -0.03
N ILE A 136 -6.76 20.70 0.47
CA ILE A 136 -6.39 19.41 1.11
C ILE A 136 -7.30 19.15 2.32
N GLN A 137 -7.46 20.14 3.22
CA GLN A 137 -8.28 20.02 4.43
C GLN A 137 -9.74 19.65 4.07
N ILE A 138 -10.35 20.37 3.12
CA ILE A 138 -11.71 20.10 2.63
C ILE A 138 -11.79 18.69 2.02
N GLY A 139 -10.81 18.31 1.20
CA GLY A 139 -10.77 17.00 0.57
C GLY A 139 -10.69 15.86 1.59
N MET A 140 -9.83 16.00 2.61
CA MET A 140 -9.71 15.04 3.70
C MET A 140 -10.99 14.94 4.53
N ASP A 141 -11.70 16.06 4.71
CA ASP A 141 -12.92 16.12 5.52
C ASP A 141 -14.15 15.52 4.81
N ALA A 142 -14.09 15.29 3.50
CA ALA A 142 -15.11 14.53 2.77
C ALA A 142 -15.38 13.14 3.39
N LEU A 143 -14.39 12.58 4.08
CA LEU A 143 -14.48 11.33 4.85
C LEU A 143 -14.34 11.53 6.37
N GLY A 144 -14.24 12.78 6.83
CA GLY A 144 -14.07 13.17 8.23
C GLY A 144 -12.65 13.03 8.78
N LEU A 145 -11.64 12.73 7.94
CA LEU A 145 -10.28 12.49 8.41
C LEU A 145 -9.67 13.76 9.03
N TYR A 146 -9.88 14.92 8.39
CA TYR A 146 -9.38 16.18 8.91
C TYR A 146 -9.99 16.50 10.29
N THR A 147 -11.32 16.37 10.43
CA THR A 147 -12.01 16.51 11.72
C THR A 147 -11.45 15.56 12.77
N ILE A 148 -11.18 14.29 12.43
CA ILE A 148 -10.59 13.32 13.36
C ILE A 148 -9.19 13.77 13.82
N CYS A 149 -8.32 14.23 12.91
CA CYS A 149 -6.99 14.72 13.27
C CYS A 149 -7.05 15.95 14.19
N LYS A 150 -8.07 16.80 14.07
CA LYS A 150 -8.29 17.91 15.00
C LYS A 150 -8.72 17.45 16.39
N LEU A 151 -9.58 16.42 16.47
CA LEU A 151 -10.06 15.87 17.74
C LEU A 151 -8.98 15.03 18.44
N LEU A 152 -8.07 14.43 17.67
CA LEU A 152 -6.99 13.57 18.17
C LEU A 152 -5.64 14.04 17.59
N PRO A 153 -5.03 15.12 18.13
CA PRO A 153 -3.80 15.71 17.59
C PRO A 153 -2.61 14.75 17.52
N SER A 154 -2.60 13.68 18.33
CA SER A 154 -1.57 12.64 18.26
C SER A 154 -1.55 11.91 16.91
N LEU A 155 -2.64 11.91 16.13
CA LEU A 155 -2.68 11.33 14.79
C LEU A 155 -1.84 12.12 13.79
N VAL A 156 -1.52 13.40 14.06
CA VAL A 156 -0.64 14.21 13.21
C VAL A 156 0.75 13.60 13.13
N PHE A 157 1.22 12.92 14.18
CA PHE A 157 2.52 12.23 14.17
C PHE A 157 2.61 11.11 13.13
N LEU A 158 1.48 10.57 12.65
CA LEU A 158 1.47 9.58 11.56
C LEU A 158 1.98 10.17 10.24
N PHE A 159 1.78 11.48 10.02
CA PHE A 159 2.24 12.19 8.83
C PHE A 159 3.71 12.62 8.91
N GLN A 160 4.28 12.66 10.11
CA GLN A 160 5.67 13.13 10.36
C GLN A 160 6.67 11.99 10.58
N SER A 161 6.18 10.76 10.69
CA SER A 161 7.01 9.60 11.03
C SER A 161 7.90 9.19 9.86
N LYS A 162 9.18 9.58 9.89
CA LYS A 162 10.20 8.99 9.02
C LYS A 162 10.42 7.54 9.44
N LYS A 163 9.89 6.60 8.65
CA LYS A 163 10.04 5.19 8.96
C LYS A 163 11.49 4.73 8.74
N PRO A 164 12.01 3.85 9.62
CA PRO A 164 13.35 3.31 9.46
C PRO A 164 13.43 2.44 8.19
N ALA A 165 14.59 2.45 7.55
CA ALA A 165 14.86 1.59 6.39
C ALA A 165 14.66 0.11 6.75
N LEU A 166 14.09 -0.67 5.82
CA LEU A 166 13.81 -2.07 6.07
C LEU A 166 15.11 -2.85 6.20
N THR A 167 15.30 -3.54 7.32
CA THR A 167 16.51 -4.34 7.54
C THR A 167 16.33 -5.77 7.05
N LEU A 168 17.44 -6.45 6.73
CA LEU A 168 17.42 -7.89 6.40
C LEU A 168 16.75 -8.71 7.51
N ARG A 169 17.02 -8.37 8.78
CA ARG A 169 16.45 -9.05 9.94
C ARG A 169 14.93 -8.87 10.00
N SER A 170 14.46 -7.64 9.82
CA SER A 170 13.03 -7.32 9.81
C SER A 170 12.32 -8.06 8.67
N LEU A 171 12.88 -8.07 7.45
CA LEU A 171 12.28 -8.77 6.32
C LEU A 171 12.20 -10.29 6.54
N ILE A 172 13.25 -10.91 7.10
CA ILE A 172 13.24 -12.34 7.44
C ILE A 172 12.18 -12.65 8.51
N HIS A 173 11.99 -11.75 9.48
CA HIS A 173 10.97 -11.92 10.51
C HIS A 173 9.54 -11.77 9.96
N LEU A 174 9.35 -10.87 8.99
CA LEU A 174 8.09 -10.70 8.28
C LEU A 174 7.79 -11.92 7.42
N LEU A 175 8.69 -12.31 6.50
CA LEU A 175 8.46 -13.40 5.54
C LEU A 175 8.85 -14.77 6.12
N GLN A 176 8.04 -15.28 7.05
CA GLN A 176 8.32 -16.58 7.67
C GLN A 176 7.91 -17.76 6.75
N PRO A 177 8.77 -18.78 6.59
CA PRO A 177 8.43 -19.95 5.79
C PRO A 177 7.45 -20.88 6.49
N ARG A 178 6.43 -21.33 5.75
CA ARG A 178 5.52 -22.41 6.13
C ARG A 178 5.95 -23.69 5.40
N PHE A 179 6.60 -24.60 6.12
CA PHE A 179 7.03 -25.89 5.58
C PHE A 179 5.92 -26.93 5.71
N ILE A 180 5.72 -27.75 4.68
CA ILE A 180 4.49 -28.58 4.57
C ILE A 180 4.57 -29.85 5.45
N VAL A 181 5.74 -30.49 5.62
CA VAL A 181 5.93 -31.65 6.54
C VAL A 181 7.40 -31.77 6.96
N GLU A 182 7.69 -32.09 8.22
CA GLU A 182 9.06 -32.44 8.67
C GLU A 182 9.42 -33.90 8.30
N GLY A 183 10.60 -34.12 7.73
CA GLY A 183 11.15 -35.47 7.48
C GLY A 183 10.87 -36.09 6.10
N SER A 184 10.20 -35.38 5.19
CA SER A 184 10.03 -35.80 3.78
C SER A 184 11.14 -35.24 2.87
N ASN A 185 11.33 -35.84 1.68
CA ASN A 185 12.18 -35.26 0.63
C ASN A 185 11.72 -33.84 0.26
N THR A 186 10.40 -33.59 0.29
CA THR A 186 9.78 -32.27 0.11
C THR A 186 10.33 -31.24 1.09
N SER A 187 10.41 -31.58 2.39
CA SER A 187 11.00 -30.72 3.42
C SER A 187 12.43 -30.30 3.10
N THR A 188 13.22 -31.23 2.53
CA THR A 188 14.61 -30.99 2.15
C THR A 188 14.71 -29.99 1.01
N PHE A 189 13.86 -30.13 -0.02
CA PHE A 189 13.82 -29.18 -1.13
C PHE A 189 13.36 -27.79 -0.68
N GLU A 190 12.31 -27.69 0.13
CA GLU A 190 11.83 -26.40 0.67
C GLU A 190 12.92 -25.70 1.50
N LYS A 191 13.61 -26.42 2.38
CA LYS A 191 14.73 -25.89 3.16
C LYS A 191 15.90 -25.43 2.27
N SER A 192 16.19 -26.17 1.20
CA SER A 192 17.21 -25.78 0.22
C SER A 192 16.85 -24.49 -0.52
N VAL A 193 15.60 -24.39 -0.99
CA VAL A 193 15.06 -23.19 -1.65
C VAL A 193 15.07 -22.00 -0.68
N TYR A 194 14.61 -22.18 0.55
CA TYR A 194 14.64 -21.12 1.56
C TYR A 194 16.07 -20.68 1.89
N SER A 195 17.02 -21.61 1.98
CA SER A 195 18.44 -21.30 2.15
C SER A 195 18.99 -20.47 0.97
N ALA A 196 18.59 -20.80 -0.26
CA ALA A 196 18.92 -20.01 -1.45
C ALA A 196 18.30 -18.61 -1.40
N PHE A 197 17.05 -18.50 -0.97
CA PHE A 197 16.37 -17.22 -0.77
C PHE A 197 17.08 -16.35 0.27
N LEU A 198 17.48 -16.90 1.41
CA LEU A 198 18.27 -16.17 2.42
C LEU A 198 19.62 -15.69 1.88
N ARG A 199 20.32 -16.50 1.06
CA ARG A 199 21.54 -16.05 0.38
C ARG A 199 21.25 -14.91 -0.59
N TYR A 200 20.15 -14.99 -1.33
CA TYR A 200 19.70 -13.91 -2.21
C TYR A 200 19.42 -12.62 -1.43
N LEU A 201 18.67 -12.68 -0.32
CA LEU A 201 18.37 -11.51 0.51
C LEU A 201 19.63 -10.85 1.08
N ARG A 202 20.65 -11.62 1.46
CA ARG A 202 21.96 -11.06 1.88
C ARG A 202 22.66 -10.31 0.74
N LYS A 203 22.51 -10.78 -0.51
CA LYS A 203 23.05 -10.07 -1.69
C LYS A 203 22.23 -8.80 -2.00
N VAL A 204 20.91 -8.83 -1.82
CA VAL A 204 20.04 -7.65 -1.91
C VAL A 204 20.43 -6.62 -0.85
N SER A 205 20.53 -7.02 0.42
CA SER A 205 20.86 -6.11 1.53
C SER A 205 22.25 -5.50 1.45
N SER A 206 23.17 -6.12 0.71
CA SER A 206 24.52 -5.61 0.46
C SER A 206 24.64 -4.80 -0.83
N GLY A 207 23.53 -4.51 -1.52
CA GLY A 207 23.50 -3.73 -2.77
C GLY A 207 23.96 -4.51 -4.02
N ASN A 208 24.36 -5.78 -3.87
CA ASN A 208 24.86 -6.62 -4.97
C ASN A 208 23.77 -7.10 -5.95
N ARG A 209 22.53 -6.67 -5.77
CA ARG A 209 21.38 -7.01 -6.63
C ARG A 209 20.59 -5.77 -7.08
N HIS A 210 21.24 -4.60 -7.13
CA HIS A 210 20.62 -3.39 -7.67
C HIS A 210 20.01 -3.65 -9.07
N PRO A 211 18.79 -3.18 -9.37
CA PRO A 211 17.98 -2.23 -8.61
C PRO A 211 17.00 -2.87 -7.60
N VAL A 212 17.15 -4.15 -7.25
CA VAL A 212 16.30 -4.79 -6.23
C VAL A 212 16.75 -4.39 -4.83
N THR A 213 15.80 -3.95 -4.00
CA THR A 213 15.98 -3.62 -2.58
C THR A 213 15.12 -4.53 -1.70
N LEU A 214 15.30 -4.48 -0.38
CA LEU A 214 14.50 -5.27 0.56
C LEU A 214 13.02 -4.82 0.52
N GLU A 215 12.79 -3.52 0.40
CA GLU A 215 11.48 -2.91 0.22
C GLU A 215 10.78 -3.40 -1.05
N ARG A 216 11.54 -3.61 -2.15
CA ARG A 216 11.00 -4.19 -3.39
C ARG A 216 10.63 -5.66 -3.24
N VAL A 217 11.36 -6.42 -2.41
CA VAL A 217 10.98 -7.81 -2.09
C VAL A 217 9.70 -7.83 -1.25
N LEU A 218 9.58 -6.95 -0.25
CA LEU A 218 8.36 -6.82 0.55
C LEU A 218 7.17 -6.37 -0.33
N LEU A 219 7.39 -5.41 -1.21
CA LEU A 219 6.40 -4.91 -2.16
C LEU A 219 5.86 -6.03 -3.05
N PHE A 220 6.75 -6.87 -3.57
CA PHE A 220 6.36 -8.02 -4.40
C PHE A 220 5.42 -8.97 -3.66
N ALA A 221 5.65 -9.20 -2.36
CA ALA A 221 4.85 -10.13 -1.56
C ALA A 221 3.55 -9.52 -1.00
N THR A 222 3.49 -8.21 -0.80
CA THR A 222 2.47 -7.57 0.07
C THR A 222 1.81 -6.31 -0.50
N SER A 223 2.18 -5.86 -1.69
CA SER A 223 1.77 -4.57 -2.28
C SER A 223 2.20 -3.32 -1.47
N THR A 224 3.07 -3.46 -0.47
CA THR A 224 3.63 -2.34 0.29
C THR A 224 5.14 -2.46 0.46
N THR A 225 5.84 -1.33 0.49
CA THR A 225 7.30 -1.26 0.72
C THR A 225 7.68 -1.31 2.19
N GLU A 226 6.70 -1.29 3.09
CA GLU A 226 6.89 -1.17 4.52
C GLU A 226 5.74 -1.82 5.30
N GLU A 227 5.98 -2.12 6.58
CA GLU A 227 4.92 -2.60 7.47
C GLU A 227 3.90 -1.47 7.76
N PRO A 228 2.58 -1.75 7.66
CA PRO A 228 1.54 -0.80 8.03
C PRO A 228 1.66 -0.40 9.51
N VAL A 229 1.16 0.79 9.86
CA VAL A 229 1.25 1.30 11.25
C VAL A 229 0.57 0.38 12.26
N LEU A 230 -0.52 -0.28 11.85
CA LEU A 230 -1.26 -1.23 12.67
C LEU A 230 -0.82 -2.69 12.43
N GLY A 231 0.29 -2.90 11.72
CA GLY A 231 0.73 -4.22 11.26
C GLY A 231 -0.12 -4.75 10.10
N PHE A 232 0.26 -5.92 9.60
CA PHE A 232 -0.53 -6.63 8.60
C PHE A 232 -1.68 -7.40 9.26
N LYS A 233 -2.86 -7.42 8.63
CA LYS A 233 -3.97 -8.28 9.10
C LYS A 233 -3.57 -9.75 9.03
N ASN A 234 -3.01 -10.17 7.89
CA ASN A 234 -2.33 -11.46 7.74
C ASN A 234 -0.84 -11.25 7.85
N HIS A 235 -0.21 -11.89 8.84
CA HIS A 235 1.25 -11.90 8.93
C HIS A 235 1.84 -12.44 7.62
N PRO A 236 2.74 -11.71 6.94
CA PRO A 236 3.33 -12.15 5.69
C PRO A 236 4.01 -13.52 5.83
N TYR A 237 4.03 -14.30 4.77
CA TYR A 237 4.61 -15.64 4.84
C TYR A 237 5.15 -16.11 3.50
N ILE A 238 5.95 -17.17 3.57
CA ILE A 238 6.45 -17.89 2.40
C ILE A 238 5.78 -19.25 2.35
N GLU A 239 5.26 -19.61 1.18
CA GLU A 239 4.84 -20.96 0.85
C GLU A 239 5.65 -21.49 -0.32
N PHE A 240 5.69 -22.82 -0.44
CA PHE A 240 6.44 -23.50 -1.48
C PHE A 240 5.48 -24.25 -2.39
N TYR A 241 5.72 -24.19 -3.70
CA TYR A 241 4.92 -24.90 -4.68
C TYR A 241 5.83 -25.71 -5.60
N GLU A 242 5.33 -26.86 -6.03
CA GLU A 242 6.04 -27.68 -7.00
C GLU A 242 6.06 -27.00 -8.36
N VAL A 243 7.21 -27.01 -9.02
CA VAL A 243 7.32 -26.38 -10.34
C VAL A 243 6.59 -27.20 -11.38
N ASP A 244 5.52 -26.60 -11.91
CA ASP A 244 4.83 -27.14 -13.08
C ASP A 244 5.45 -26.63 -14.39
N THR A 245 5.78 -25.34 -14.44
CA THR A 245 6.17 -24.65 -15.70
C THR A 245 7.35 -23.70 -15.56
N SER A 246 7.51 -23.02 -14.42
CA SER A 246 8.49 -21.95 -14.24
C SER A 246 9.08 -21.95 -12.85
N PHE A 247 10.38 -21.64 -12.76
CA PHE A 247 11.10 -21.41 -11.49
C PHE A 247 11.03 -19.94 -11.04
N LEU A 248 10.12 -19.14 -11.59
CA LEU A 248 9.91 -17.77 -11.13
C LEU A 248 9.08 -17.75 -9.84
N PRO A 249 9.50 -17.02 -8.79
CA PRO A 249 8.65 -16.73 -7.66
C PRO A 249 7.35 -16.03 -8.10
N THR A 250 6.25 -16.33 -7.41
CA THR A 250 4.98 -15.62 -7.56
C THR A 250 4.52 -15.11 -6.21
N ALA A 251 3.46 -14.30 -6.17
CA ALA A 251 2.91 -13.80 -4.92
C ALA A 251 1.39 -13.68 -4.98
N ASN A 252 0.75 -13.78 -3.82
CA ASN A 252 -0.62 -13.35 -3.61
C ASN A 252 -0.62 -12.22 -2.59
N THR A 253 -0.69 -10.99 -3.09
CA THR A 253 -0.58 -9.79 -2.25
C THR A 253 -1.83 -9.53 -1.39
N CYS A 254 -2.98 -10.12 -1.72
CA CYS A 254 -4.19 -10.02 -0.89
C CYS A 254 -4.04 -10.77 0.44
N VAL A 255 -3.21 -11.81 0.50
CA VAL A 255 -2.92 -12.58 1.73
C VAL A 255 -1.44 -12.51 2.15
N CYS A 256 -0.68 -11.58 1.58
CA CYS A 256 0.75 -11.38 1.90
C CYS A 256 1.61 -12.65 1.72
N ALA A 257 1.30 -13.48 0.72
CA ALA A 257 1.97 -14.75 0.48
C ALA A 257 3.02 -14.64 -0.63
N LEU A 258 4.30 -14.88 -0.29
CA LEU A 258 5.36 -15.11 -1.27
C LEU A 258 5.43 -16.60 -1.60
N ARG A 259 5.32 -16.96 -2.87
CA ARG A 259 5.33 -18.35 -3.34
C ARG A 259 6.67 -18.65 -4.00
N LEU A 260 7.46 -19.53 -3.39
CA LEU A 260 8.76 -19.95 -3.91
C LEU A 260 8.67 -21.32 -4.59
N PRO A 261 9.18 -21.46 -5.83
CA PRO A 261 9.18 -22.73 -6.54
C PRO A 261 10.17 -23.71 -5.94
N ARG A 262 9.76 -24.97 -5.79
CA ARG A 262 10.63 -26.09 -5.43
C ARG A 262 10.67 -27.16 -6.54
N PRO A 263 11.81 -27.85 -6.71
CA PRO A 263 11.86 -29.02 -7.57
C PRO A 263 11.01 -30.17 -6.99
N SER A 264 10.74 -31.15 -7.85
CA SER A 264 10.14 -32.45 -7.51
C SER A 264 11.15 -33.38 -6.83
#